data_AF-A0A2S6QNT0-F1
#
_entry.id   AF-A0A2S6QNT0-F1
#
_cell.length_a   1.000
_cell.length_b   1.000
_cell.length_c   1.000
_cell.angle_alpha   90.00
_cell.angle_beta   90.00
_cell.angle_gamma   90.00
#
_symmetry.space_group_name_H-M   'P 1'
#
loop_
_entity.id
_entity.type
_entity.pdbx_description
1 polymer ?
#
loop_
_entity_poly.entity_id
_entity_poly.type
_entity_poly.pdbx_seq_one_letter_code
_entity_poly.pdbx_strand_id
1 'polypeptide(L)'
;MKIDKIKCIKDNHYISGQIELNDIEELSNYGIKLIINNRPDNEEVNQVSSKLLREKAEYLGVKFINIPFASGTLNKKKIIDFSNLIKNSDKKALFYCRSGARSSIIWGLASVLHLGENLQECMRCIDNSGYDASMLPNMVDFFNNN
;
A
#
# COMPACT_ATOMS: atom_id res chain seq x y z
N MET A 1 -13.63 11.24 -5.90
CA MET A 1 -13.68 10.25 -4.82
C MET A 1 -14.68 10.70 -3.75
N LYS A 2 -14.94 9.87 -2.75
CA LYS A 2 -15.23 10.36 -1.40
C LYS A 2 -14.09 9.80 -0.57
N ILE A 3 -13.51 10.58 0.34
CA ILE A 3 -12.36 10.13 1.15
C ILE A 3 -12.63 8.80 1.86
N ASP A 4 -13.90 8.45 2.09
CA ASP A 4 -14.39 7.19 2.63
C ASP A 4 -13.92 5.91 1.89
N LYS A 5 -13.43 6.04 0.65
CA LYS A 5 -12.86 4.92 -0.13
C LYS A 5 -11.52 4.41 0.42
N ILE A 6 -10.72 5.24 1.08
CA ILE A 6 -9.46 4.81 1.68
C ILE A 6 -9.67 4.41 3.14
N LYS A 7 -8.95 3.39 3.61
CA LYS A 7 -9.01 2.92 4.99
C LYS A 7 -7.71 3.25 5.69
N CYS A 8 -7.78 3.94 6.84
CA CYS A 8 -6.61 4.10 7.68
C CYS A 8 -6.24 2.73 8.25
N ILE A 9 -5.00 2.29 8.03
CA ILE A 9 -4.50 1.04 8.60
C ILE A 9 -3.75 1.31 9.92
N LYS A 10 -2.97 2.40 9.98
CA LYS A 10 -2.29 2.88 11.18
C LYS A 10 -1.79 4.32 10.97
N ASP A 11 -2.09 5.22 11.89
CA ASP A 11 -1.62 6.61 11.89
C ASP A 11 -1.85 7.35 10.55
N ASN A 12 -0.78 7.61 9.81
CA ASN A 12 -0.77 8.31 8.53
C ASN A 12 -0.73 7.34 7.33
N HIS A 13 -0.88 6.04 7.55
CA HIS A 13 -0.91 5.03 6.51
C HIS A 13 -2.35 4.67 6.14
N TYR A 14 -2.62 4.71 4.84
CA TYR A 14 -3.92 4.40 4.26
C TYR A 14 -3.79 3.33 3.20
N ILE A 15 -4.83 2.53 3.04
CA ILE A 15 -4.94 1.51 2.00
C ILE A 15 -6.23 1.65 1.21
N SER A 16 -6.21 1.16 -0.03
CA SER A 16 -7.35 1.19 -0.94
C SER A 16 -7.30 0.07 -1.96
N GLY A 17 -8.47 -0.26 -2.52
CA GLY A 17 -8.54 -0.89 -3.84
C GLY A 17 -8.12 0.08 -4.96
N GLN A 18 -8.49 -0.27 -6.20
CA GLN A 18 -8.13 0.52 -7.38
C GLN A 18 -8.54 1.99 -7.22
N ILE A 19 -7.62 2.88 -7.51
CA ILE A 19 -7.85 4.33 -7.57
C ILE A 19 -8.02 4.78 -9.03
N GLU A 20 -8.81 5.82 -9.23
CA GLU A 20 -9.06 6.42 -10.54
C GLU A 20 -8.34 7.76 -10.70
N LEU A 21 -8.23 8.28 -11.93
CA LEU A 21 -7.62 9.59 -12.18
C LEU A 21 -8.29 10.73 -11.39
N ASN A 22 -9.61 10.68 -11.25
CA ASN A 22 -10.39 11.67 -10.51
C ASN A 22 -10.21 11.58 -8.99
N ASP A 23 -9.61 10.49 -8.50
CA ASP A 23 -9.38 10.31 -7.07
C ASP A 23 -8.10 11.03 -6.59
N ILE A 24 -7.14 11.26 -7.49
CA ILE A 24 -5.82 11.81 -7.16
C ILE A 24 -5.89 13.24 -6.60
N GLU A 25 -6.79 14.06 -7.13
CA GLU A 25 -6.99 15.43 -6.64
C GLU A 25 -7.49 15.46 -5.20
N GLU A 26 -8.44 14.60 -4.88
CA GLU A 26 -8.96 14.49 -3.51
C GLU A 26 -7.95 13.88 -2.55
N LEU A 27 -7.14 12.91 -3.00
CA LEU A 27 -6.03 12.39 -2.22
C LEU A 27 -5.02 13.49 -1.89
N SER A 28 -4.66 14.33 -2.87
CA SER A 28 -3.77 15.47 -2.66
C SER A 28 -4.36 16.48 -1.67
N ASN A 29 -5.63 16.84 -1.83
CA ASN A 29 -6.36 17.76 -0.94
C ASN A 29 -6.48 17.21 0.49
N TYR A 30 -6.62 15.90 0.66
CA TYR A 30 -6.60 15.24 1.97
C TYR A 30 -5.21 15.24 2.64
N GLY A 31 -4.18 15.61 1.88
CA GLY A 31 -2.80 15.71 2.36
C GLY A 31 -1.97 14.45 2.13
N ILE A 32 -2.41 13.53 1.27
CA ILE A 32 -1.56 12.40 0.83
C ILE A 32 -0.35 12.98 0.08
N LYS A 33 0.85 12.59 0.50
CA LYS A 33 2.12 13.03 -0.12
C LYS A 33 2.88 11.89 -0.79
N LEU A 34 2.47 10.65 -0.55
CA LEU A 34 3.03 9.46 -1.16
C LEU A 34 1.90 8.51 -1.58
N ILE A 35 1.97 8.01 -2.80
CA ILE A 35 1.15 6.90 -3.30
C ILE A 35 2.09 5.75 -3.68
N ILE A 36 1.84 4.56 -3.16
CA ILE A 36 2.53 3.33 -3.57
C ILE A 36 1.54 2.42 -4.30
N ASN A 37 1.87 2.08 -5.54
CA ASN A 37 1.13 1.13 -6.35
C ASN A 37 1.69 -0.28 -6.16
N ASN A 38 0.86 -1.19 -5.63
CA ASN A 38 1.16 -2.61 -5.50
C ASN A 38 0.45 -3.48 -6.56
N ARG A 39 -0.15 -2.84 -7.57
CA ARG A 39 -0.82 -3.47 -8.72
C ARG A 39 0.06 -3.44 -9.97
N PRO A 40 0.40 -4.59 -10.58
CA PRO A 40 0.89 -4.64 -11.95
C PRO A 40 -0.09 -3.98 -12.91
N ASP A 41 0.41 -3.33 -13.96
CA ASP A 41 -0.44 -2.86 -15.07
C ASP A 41 -0.99 -4.04 -15.87
N ASN A 42 -2.14 -3.84 -16.51
CA ASN A 42 -2.82 -4.81 -17.37
C ASN A 42 -3.32 -6.09 -16.66
N GLU A 43 -3.63 -6.03 -15.36
CA GLU A 43 -4.36 -7.13 -14.68
C GLU A 43 -5.82 -7.22 -15.15
N GLU A 44 -6.44 -6.11 -15.57
CA GLU A 44 -7.83 -6.06 -16.05
C GLU A 44 -7.97 -5.11 -17.25
N VAL A 45 -8.92 -5.40 -18.16
CA VAL A 45 -9.12 -4.66 -19.43
C VAL A 45 -9.30 -3.14 -19.21
N ASN A 46 -10.02 -2.75 -18.16
CA ASN A 46 -10.34 -1.36 -17.86
C ASN A 46 -9.46 -0.79 -16.74
N GLN A 47 -8.31 -1.39 -16.46
CA GLN A 47 -7.39 -0.87 -15.47
C GLN A 47 -6.76 0.44 -15.96
N VAL A 48 -6.90 1.50 -15.17
CA VAL A 48 -6.15 2.75 -15.40
C VAL A 48 -4.67 2.46 -15.25
N SER A 49 -3.88 2.85 -16.25
CA SER A 49 -2.43 2.62 -16.22
C SER A 49 -1.74 3.38 -15.09
N SER A 50 -0.77 2.74 -14.46
CA SER A 50 0.07 3.35 -13.44
C SER A 50 0.80 4.59 -13.93
N LYS A 51 1.10 4.66 -15.25
CA LYS A 51 1.70 5.82 -15.90
C LYS A 51 0.80 7.06 -15.78
N LEU A 52 -0.48 6.95 -16.14
CA LEU A 52 -1.43 8.06 -16.07
C LEU A 52 -1.67 8.52 -14.63
N LEU A 53 -1.79 7.56 -13.69
CA LEU A 53 -1.94 7.87 -12.27
C LEU A 53 -0.71 8.60 -11.71
N ARG A 54 0.50 8.17 -12.10
CA ARG A 54 1.75 8.82 -11.74
C ARG A 54 1.81 10.26 -12.26
N GLU A 55 1.55 10.46 -13.54
CA GLU A 55 1.59 11.79 -14.17
C GLU A 55 0.64 12.77 -13.47
N LYS A 56 -0.58 12.34 -13.14
CA LYS A 56 -1.55 13.16 -12.39
C LYS A 56 -1.10 13.42 -10.94
N ALA A 57 -0.54 12.42 -10.27
CA ALA A 57 -0.07 12.56 -8.88
C ALA A 57 1.11 13.54 -8.80
N GLU A 58 2.10 13.40 -9.69
CA GLU A 58 3.29 14.24 -9.75
C GLU A 58 2.93 15.68 -10.11
N TYR A 59 1.99 15.89 -11.04
CA TYR A 59 1.45 17.23 -11.36
C TYR A 59 0.86 17.93 -10.12
N LEU A 60 0.26 17.17 -9.20
CA LEU A 60 -0.31 17.67 -7.95
C LEU A 60 0.67 17.67 -6.77
N GLY A 61 1.96 17.43 -7.01
CA GLY A 61 2.99 17.40 -5.97
C GLY A 61 2.93 16.18 -5.04
N VAL A 62 2.29 15.09 -5.47
CA VAL A 62 2.23 13.82 -4.76
C VAL A 62 3.26 12.86 -5.35
N LYS A 63 4.16 12.34 -4.51
CA LYS A 63 5.14 11.34 -4.93
C LYS A 63 4.42 10.03 -5.25
N PHE A 64 4.73 9.41 -6.39
CA PHE A 64 4.11 8.15 -6.79
C PHE A 64 5.17 7.09 -7.09
N ILE A 65 5.10 5.94 -6.42
CA ILE A 65 6.10 4.87 -6.54
C ILE A 65 5.42 3.54 -6.89
N ASN A 66 5.98 2.85 -7.87
CA ASN A 66 5.54 1.52 -8.29
C ASN A 66 6.33 0.43 -7.55
N ILE A 67 5.65 -0.37 -6.73
CA ILE A 67 6.15 -1.65 -6.19
C ILE A 67 5.13 -2.74 -6.53
N PRO A 68 4.89 -3.02 -7.83
CA PRO A 68 3.87 -3.98 -8.24
C PRO A 68 4.32 -5.40 -7.92
N PHE A 69 3.38 -6.24 -7.52
CA PHE A 69 3.56 -7.68 -7.45
C PHE A 69 2.23 -8.41 -7.66
N ALA A 70 2.34 -9.60 -8.23
CA ALA A 70 1.24 -10.55 -8.38
C ALA A 70 1.30 -11.57 -7.23
N SER A 71 0.28 -12.41 -7.10
CA SER A 71 0.32 -13.53 -6.15
C SER A 71 1.57 -14.38 -6.38
N GLY A 72 2.31 -14.65 -5.31
CA GLY A 72 3.54 -15.46 -5.34
C GLY A 72 4.79 -14.74 -5.86
N THR A 73 4.73 -13.47 -6.30
CA THR A 73 5.92 -12.74 -6.81
C THR A 73 6.46 -11.68 -5.84
N LEU A 74 5.90 -11.61 -4.63
CA LEU A 74 6.45 -10.79 -3.55
C LEU A 74 7.80 -11.36 -3.12
N ASN A 75 8.79 -10.48 -2.90
CA ASN A 75 10.14 -10.86 -2.49
C ASN A 75 10.70 -9.87 -1.46
N LYS A 76 11.80 -10.26 -0.79
CA LYS A 76 12.48 -9.44 0.23
C LYS A 76 12.80 -8.04 -0.24
N LYS A 77 13.32 -7.89 -1.47
CA LYS A 77 13.67 -6.57 -2.01
C LYS A 77 12.47 -5.63 -2.02
N LYS A 78 11.29 -6.11 -2.45
CA LYS A 78 10.07 -5.29 -2.48
C LYS A 78 9.62 -4.89 -1.08
N ILE A 79 9.74 -5.78 -0.09
CA ILE A 79 9.38 -5.50 1.31
C ILE A 79 10.31 -4.42 1.88
N ILE A 80 11.61 -4.52 1.62
CA ILE A 80 12.63 -3.52 2.04
C ILE A 80 12.41 -2.17 1.32
N ASP A 81 12.19 -2.20 0.00
CA ASP A 81 11.91 -0.98 -0.77
C ASP A 81 10.66 -0.28 -0.21
N PHE A 82 9.62 -1.06 0.12
CA PHE A 82 8.40 -0.54 0.73
C PHE A 82 8.66 0.04 2.13
N SER A 83 9.35 -0.69 3.01
CA SER A 83 9.65 -0.22 4.38
C SER A 83 10.43 1.10 4.37
N ASN A 84 11.40 1.25 3.47
CA ASN A 84 12.20 2.46 3.34
C ASN A 84 11.36 3.69 2.94
N LEU A 85 10.27 3.49 2.19
CA LEU A 85 9.38 4.58 1.79
C LEU A 85 8.45 5.03 2.93
N ILE A 86 8.11 4.12 3.84
CA ILE A 86 7.10 4.36 4.89
C ILE A 86 7.69 4.54 6.30
N LYS A 87 9.01 4.32 6.47
CA LYS A 87 9.72 4.43 7.76
C LYS A 87 9.54 5.79 8.43
N ASN A 88 9.40 6.87 7.66
CA ASN A 88 9.16 8.22 8.15
C ASN A 88 7.71 8.63 7.86
N SER A 89 6.81 8.29 8.78
CA SER A 89 5.35 8.36 8.61
C SER A 89 4.73 9.73 8.93
N ASP A 90 5.50 10.81 9.02
CA ASP A 90 4.97 12.14 9.38
C ASP A 90 3.98 12.67 8.33
N LYS A 91 4.04 12.15 7.11
CA LYS A 91 3.16 12.52 6.00
C LYS A 91 2.24 11.37 5.64
N LYS A 92 1.00 11.69 5.26
CA LYS A 92 0.02 10.67 4.85
C LYS A 92 0.47 9.96 3.57
N ALA A 93 0.39 8.64 3.59
CA ALA A 93 0.72 7.77 2.46
C ALA A 93 -0.46 6.84 2.14
N LEU A 94 -0.75 6.67 0.85
CA LEU A 94 -1.70 5.70 0.35
C LEU A 94 -0.98 4.54 -0.31
N PHE A 95 -1.40 3.32 -0.01
CA PHE A 95 -0.98 2.11 -0.69
C PHE A 95 -2.18 1.48 -1.37
N TYR A 96 -2.10 1.18 -2.66
CA TYR A 96 -3.24 0.60 -3.35
C TYR A 96 -2.86 -0.60 -4.21
N CYS A 97 -3.81 -1.49 -4.40
CA CYS A 97 -3.74 -2.50 -5.44
C CYS A 97 -5.12 -2.66 -6.11
N ARG A 98 -5.50 -3.86 -6.55
CA ARG A 98 -6.86 -4.10 -7.06
C ARG A 98 -7.94 -3.94 -5.98
N SER A 99 -7.80 -4.66 -4.86
CA SER A 99 -8.79 -4.66 -3.77
C SER A 99 -8.28 -4.00 -2.49
N GLY A 100 -6.96 -3.86 -2.34
CA GLY A 100 -6.24 -3.39 -1.14
C GLY A 100 -5.53 -4.51 -0.37
N ALA A 101 -5.89 -5.78 -0.59
CA ALA A 101 -5.31 -6.91 0.16
C ALA A 101 -3.79 -7.08 -0.01
N ARG A 102 -3.23 -6.86 -1.21
CA ARG A 102 -1.76 -6.88 -1.40
C ARG A 102 -1.08 -5.78 -0.59
N SER A 103 -1.69 -4.61 -0.56
CA SER A 103 -1.17 -3.43 0.11
C SER A 103 -1.20 -3.57 1.63
N SER A 104 -2.25 -4.18 2.19
CA SER A 104 -2.29 -4.50 3.63
C SER A 104 -1.22 -5.53 4.01
N ILE A 105 -1.01 -6.56 3.19
CA ILE A 105 -0.01 -7.60 3.44
C ILE A 105 1.42 -7.06 3.36
N ILE A 106 1.80 -6.34 2.30
CA ILE A 106 3.17 -5.80 2.21
C ILE A 106 3.43 -4.74 3.29
N TRP A 107 2.41 -3.97 3.70
CA TRP A 107 2.50 -3.08 4.86
C TRP A 107 2.78 -3.85 6.14
N GLY A 108 2.04 -4.93 6.42
CA GLY A 108 2.25 -5.76 7.61
C GLY A 108 3.65 -6.37 7.63
N LEU A 109 4.09 -6.93 6.50
CA LEU A 109 5.43 -7.51 6.37
C LEU A 109 6.54 -6.48 6.59
N ALA A 110 6.45 -5.32 5.94
CA ALA A 110 7.41 -4.24 6.11
C ALA A 110 7.46 -3.75 7.56
N SER A 111 6.28 -3.63 8.19
CA SER A 111 6.13 -3.18 9.58
C SER A 111 6.81 -4.13 10.56
N VAL A 112 6.51 -5.43 10.47
CA VAL A 112 7.06 -6.44 11.38
C VAL A 112 8.54 -6.70 11.12
N LEU A 113 8.93 -6.90 9.85
CA LEU A 113 10.29 -7.36 9.52
C LEU A 113 11.34 -6.23 9.54
N HIS A 114 10.94 -4.98 9.33
CA HIS A 114 11.89 -3.88 9.12
C HIS A 114 11.60 -2.60 9.92
N LEU A 115 10.43 -2.47 10.55
CA LEU A 115 10.08 -1.30 11.36
C LEU A 115 9.91 -1.61 12.86
N GLY A 116 10.10 -2.87 13.27
CA GLY A 116 10.09 -3.28 14.68
C GLY A 116 8.69 -3.35 15.28
N GLU A 117 7.65 -3.41 14.45
CA GLU A 117 6.27 -3.48 14.89
C GLU A 117 5.89 -4.90 15.36
N ASN A 118 4.96 -4.98 16.31
CA ASN A 118 4.47 -6.26 16.81
C ASN A 118 3.54 -6.94 15.80
N LEU A 119 3.76 -8.23 15.52
CA LEU A 119 2.94 -9.01 14.58
C LEU A 119 1.45 -8.98 14.89
N GLN A 120 1.06 -9.21 16.16
CA GLN A 120 -0.35 -9.26 16.55
C GLN A 120 -1.02 -7.89 16.41
N GLU A 121 -0.29 -6.82 16.71
CA GLU A 121 -0.80 -5.45 16.50
C GLU A 121 -0.95 -5.13 15.01
N CYS A 122 0.01 -5.52 14.16
CA CYS A 122 -0.11 -5.37 12.71
C CYS A 122 -1.31 -6.15 12.16
N MET A 123 -1.56 -7.37 12.65
CA MET A 123 -2.74 -8.15 12.25
C MET A 123 -4.03 -7.41 12.63
N ARG A 124 -4.13 -6.92 13.87
CA ARG A 124 -5.28 -6.15 14.34
C ARG A 124 -5.53 -4.89 13.50
N CYS A 125 -4.48 -4.16 13.13
CA CYS A 125 -4.57 -3.01 12.21
C CYS A 125 -5.16 -3.41 10.84
N ILE A 126 -4.67 -4.50 10.25
CA ILE A 126 -5.17 -5.02 8.96
C ILE A 126 -6.65 -5.40 9.08
N ASP A 127 -7.02 -6.19 10.09
CA ASP A 127 -8.40 -6.66 10.29
C ASP A 127 -9.37 -5.49 10.51
N ASN A 128 -9.00 -4.53 11.38
CA ASN A 128 -9.81 -3.34 11.65
C ASN A 128 -9.97 -2.42 10.43
N SER A 129 -9.03 -2.47 9.48
CA SER A 129 -9.11 -1.73 8.22
C SER A 129 -9.99 -2.42 7.17
N GLY A 130 -10.53 -3.61 7.47
CA GLY A 130 -11.46 -4.36 6.61
C GLY A 130 -10.78 -5.35 5.67
N TYR A 131 -9.56 -5.80 5.99
CA TYR A 131 -8.77 -6.74 5.21
C TYR A 131 -8.38 -7.95 6.05
N ASP A 132 -8.10 -9.09 5.42
CA ASP A 132 -7.78 -10.32 6.13
C ASP A 132 -6.27 -10.42 6.46
N ALA A 133 -5.94 -10.46 7.74
CA ALA A 133 -4.57 -10.61 8.23
C ALA A 133 -4.09 -12.07 8.38
N SER A 134 -4.95 -13.07 8.14
CA SER A 134 -4.69 -14.49 8.46
C SER A 134 -3.39 -15.06 7.85
N MET A 135 -2.98 -14.55 6.69
CA MET A 135 -1.76 -15.01 6.01
C MET A 135 -0.48 -14.36 6.56
N LEU A 136 -0.58 -13.25 7.30
CA LEU A 136 0.58 -12.47 7.72
C LEU A 136 1.59 -13.27 8.57
N PRO A 137 1.19 -14.06 9.59
CA PRO A 137 2.14 -14.83 10.40
C PRO A 137 3.01 -15.77 9.56
N ASN A 138 2.38 -16.58 8.71
CA ASN A 138 3.09 -17.54 7.86
C ASN A 138 4.04 -16.85 6.88
N MET A 139 3.67 -15.67 6.37
CA MET A 139 4.54 -14.91 5.48
C MET A 139 5.71 -14.27 6.24
N VAL A 140 5.51 -13.77 7.45
CA VAL A 140 6.59 -13.27 8.32
C VAL A 140 7.60 -14.39 8.60
N ASP A 141 7.11 -15.57 8.97
CA ASP A 141 7.97 -16.74 9.21
C ASP A 141 8.73 -17.14 7.95
N PHE A 142 8.06 -17.16 6.79
CA PHE A 142 8.71 -17.47 5.51
C PHE A 142 9.87 -16.51 5.21
N PHE A 143 9.66 -15.20 5.32
CA PHE A 143 10.67 -14.18 4.97
C PHE A 143 11.77 -14.00 6.03
N ASN A 144 11.53 -14.37 7.29
CA ASN A 144 12.58 -14.46 8.29
C ASN A 144 13.56 -15.60 7.99
N ASN A 145 13.06 -16.71 7.43
CA ASN A 145 13.85 -17.93 7.24
C ASN A 145 14.42 -18.10 5.82
N ASN A 146 14.00 -17.30 4.83
CA ASN A 146 14.44 -17.37 3.43
C ASN A 146 14.72 -15.99 2.89
#